data_AF-A0A971I527-F1
#
_entry.id   AF-A0A971I527-F1
#
_cell.length_a   1.000
_cell.length_b   1.000
_cell.length_c   1.000
_cell.angle_alpha   90.00
_cell.angle_beta   90.00
_cell.angle_gamma   90.00
#
_symmetry.space_group_name_H-M   'P 1'
#
loop_
_entity.id
_entity.type
_entity.pdbx_description
1 polymer ?
#
loop_
_entity_poly.entity_id
_entity_poly.type
_entity_poly.pdbx_seq_one_letter_code
_entity_poly.pdbx_strand_id
1 'polypeptide(L)'
;MIHAQFETIHPFLDGNGRIGRLLITFWLCQQNILKYPLLYLSCYFKHNRLEYYDRLMAVRTKGDWEGWLKFFLKGIAQVSDEAIASAKEILVLRKELNKLVYDNGSLNHQRLLERLFEQPIITVNRASEFLEISYPTAKRVIDDFCSKGILKS
;
A
#
# COMPACT_ATOMS: atom_id res chain seq x y z
N MET A 1 4.20 20.06 -10.35
CA MET A 1 4.94 21.30 -10.05
C MET A 1 5.14 21.50 -8.54
N ILE A 2 4.09 21.41 -7.72
CA ILE A 2 4.15 21.61 -6.25
C ILE A 2 5.29 20.83 -5.59
N HIS A 3 5.45 19.54 -5.90
CA HIS A 3 6.51 18.71 -5.34
C HIS A 3 7.93 19.24 -5.64
N ALA A 4 8.26 19.51 -6.90
CA ALA A 4 9.59 19.99 -7.28
C ALA A 4 9.90 21.37 -6.69
N GLN A 5 8.89 22.25 -6.56
CA GLN A 5 9.03 23.53 -5.88
C GLN A 5 9.28 23.36 -4.38
N PHE A 6 8.52 22.49 -3.71
CA PHE A 6 8.70 22.20 -2.29
C PHE A 6 10.10 21.64 -1.98
N GLU A 7 10.57 20.67 -2.77
CA GLU A 7 11.92 20.12 -2.65
C GLU A 7 13.01 21.17 -2.88
N THR A 8 12.73 22.20 -3.69
CA THR A 8 13.66 23.30 -4.00
C THR A 8 13.73 24.35 -2.90
N ILE A 9 12.59 24.73 -2.32
CA ILE A 9 12.54 25.68 -1.20
C ILE A 9 13.19 25.08 0.05
N HIS A 10 13.06 23.76 0.25
CA HIS A 10 13.62 23.02 1.38
C HIS A 10 13.34 23.69 2.74
N PRO A 11 12.05 23.90 3.11
CA PRO A 11 11.67 24.79 4.20
C PRO A 11 11.98 24.29 5.62
N PHE A 12 12.27 22.99 5.79
CA PHE A 12 12.52 22.37 7.10
C PHE A 12 13.97 21.93 7.28
N LEU A 13 14.40 21.72 8.54
CA LEU A 13 15.75 21.22 8.86
C LEU A 13 15.97 19.74 8.47
N ASP A 14 14.93 18.92 8.54
CA ASP A 14 14.90 17.54 8.07
C ASP A 14 13.47 17.17 7.63
N GLY A 15 13.31 16.10 6.88
CA GLY A 15 12.02 15.53 6.53
C GLY A 15 11.39 16.09 5.27
N ASN A 16 12.04 17.05 4.60
CA ASN A 16 11.55 17.66 3.36
C ASN A 16 11.15 16.60 2.33
N GLY A 17 12.00 15.61 2.05
CA GLY A 17 11.67 14.54 1.10
C GLY A 17 10.42 13.73 1.48
N ARG A 18 10.19 13.48 2.77
CA ARG A 18 9.01 12.74 3.26
C ARG A 18 7.75 13.57 3.11
N ILE A 19 7.80 14.84 3.52
CA ILE A 19 6.69 15.79 3.42
C ILE A 19 6.37 16.07 1.95
N GLY A 20 7.38 16.35 1.13
CA GLY A 20 7.24 16.61 -0.29
C GLY A 20 6.55 15.47 -1.03
N ARG A 21 6.84 14.22 -0.68
CA ARG A 21 6.16 13.05 -1.25
C ARG A 21 4.74 12.89 -0.73
N LEU A 22 4.50 13.10 0.56
CA LEU A 22 3.16 13.05 1.14
C LEU A 22 2.22 14.12 0.56
N LEU A 23 2.74 15.32 0.30
CA LEU A 23 2.01 16.42 -0.32
C LEU A 23 1.45 16.06 -1.70
N ILE A 24 2.11 15.18 -2.46
CA ILE A 24 1.60 14.75 -3.76
C ILE A 24 0.26 14.03 -3.59
N THR A 25 0.24 12.98 -2.78
CA THR A 25 -0.96 12.18 -2.57
C THR A 25 -2.06 13.00 -1.88
N PHE A 26 -1.69 13.82 -0.89
CA PHE A 26 -2.63 14.70 -0.21
C PHE A 26 -3.30 15.69 -1.18
N TRP A 27 -2.51 16.36 -2.03
CA TRP A 27 -3.04 17.31 -2.99
C TRP A 27 -3.96 16.64 -4.02
N LEU A 28 -3.60 15.46 -4.53
CA LEU A 28 -4.46 14.70 -5.44
C LEU A 28 -5.80 14.31 -4.81
N CYS A 29 -5.80 13.95 -3.52
CA CYS A 29 -7.04 13.71 -2.77
C CYS A 29 -7.85 14.99 -2.60
N GLN A 30 -7.20 16.11 -2.25
CA GLN A 30 -7.86 17.40 -2.10
C GLN A 30 -8.49 17.88 -3.42
N GLN A 31 -7.87 17.59 -4.56
CA GLN A 31 -8.40 17.90 -5.89
C GLN A 31 -9.47 16.89 -6.38
N ASN A 32 -9.86 15.91 -5.55
CA ASN A 32 -10.78 14.82 -5.91
C ASN A 32 -10.33 13.96 -7.10
N ILE A 33 -9.05 14.01 -7.47
CA ILE A 33 -8.46 13.11 -8.47
C ILE A 33 -8.33 11.70 -7.89
N LEU A 34 -8.01 11.61 -6.60
CA LEU A 34 -8.01 10.36 -5.83
C LEU A 34 -9.07 10.41 -4.74
N LYS A 35 -9.85 9.34 -4.60
CA LYS A 35 -10.79 9.18 -3.48
C LYS A 35 -10.08 8.78 -2.18
N TYR A 36 -8.99 8.01 -2.31
CA TYR A 36 -8.18 7.51 -1.20
C TYR A 36 -6.70 7.63 -1.55
N PRO A 37 -5.80 7.76 -0.56
CA PRO A 37 -4.37 7.99 -0.78
C PRO A 37 -3.63 6.70 -1.20
N LEU A 38 -4.09 6.04 -2.26
CA LEU A 38 -3.62 4.70 -2.67
C LEU A 38 -2.44 4.73 -3.65
N LEU A 39 -2.15 5.89 -4.27
CA LEU A 39 -1.02 6.00 -5.18
C LEU A 39 0.30 6.17 -4.41
N TYR A 40 1.17 5.16 -4.52
CA TYR A 40 2.46 5.14 -3.84
C TYR A 40 3.62 5.58 -4.75
N LEU A 41 3.54 6.82 -5.24
CA LEU A 41 4.55 7.40 -6.16
C LEU A 41 5.97 7.42 -5.58
N SER A 42 6.09 7.39 -4.25
CA SER A 42 7.37 7.23 -3.55
C SER A 42 8.14 5.97 -4.00
N CYS A 43 7.44 4.89 -4.32
CA CYS A 43 8.04 3.66 -4.82
C CYS A 43 8.74 3.89 -6.16
N TYR A 44 8.06 4.57 -7.10
CA TYR A 44 8.62 4.90 -8.39
C TYR A 44 9.85 5.80 -8.28
N PHE A 45 9.82 6.84 -7.42
CA PHE A 45 11.00 7.68 -7.19
C PHE A 45 12.16 6.92 -6.56
N LYS A 46 11.88 5.98 -5.66
CA LYS A 46 12.91 5.14 -5.03
C LYS A 46 13.58 4.23 -6.06
N HIS A 47 12.82 3.61 -6.94
CA HIS A 47 13.34 2.76 -8.02
C HIS A 47 14.12 3.57 -9.06
N ASN A 48 13.68 4.79 -9.37
CA ASN A 48 14.29 5.68 -10.36
C ASN A 48 15.09 6.81 -9.68
N ARG A 49 15.81 6.51 -8.59
CA ARG A 49 16.40 7.53 -7.71
C ARG A 49 17.32 8.51 -8.43
N LEU A 50 18.20 8.01 -9.30
CA LEU A 50 19.14 8.86 -10.04
C LEU A 50 18.38 9.82 -10.97
N GLU A 51 17.50 9.30 -11.83
CA GLU A 51 16.70 10.12 -12.72
C GLU A 51 15.84 11.13 -11.96
N TYR A 52 15.24 10.73 -10.83
CA TYR A 52 14.47 11.65 -9.99
C TYR A 52 15.28 12.88 -9.57
N TYR A 53 16.50 12.70 -9.06
CA TYR A 53 17.35 13.82 -8.68
C TYR A 53 17.85 14.61 -9.89
N ASP A 54 18.20 13.94 -10.98
CA ASP A 54 18.65 14.59 -12.22
C ASP A 54 17.55 15.49 -12.79
N ARG A 55 16.29 15.03 -12.79
CA ARG A 55 15.14 15.83 -13.24
C ARG A 55 14.88 17.03 -12.33
N LEU A 56 14.99 16.86 -11.01
CA LEU A 56 14.88 18.00 -10.07
C LEU A 56 16.02 19.02 -10.29
N MET A 57 17.24 18.55 -10.54
CA MET A 57 18.38 19.42 -10.83
C MET A 57 18.24 20.13 -12.18
N ALA A 58 17.72 19.45 -13.21
CA ALA A 58 17.45 20.04 -14.52
C ALA A 58 16.38 21.13 -14.45
N VAL A 59 15.35 20.95 -13.62
CA VAL A 59 14.37 22.01 -13.33
C VAL A 59 15.05 23.23 -12.71
N ARG A 60 15.92 23.03 -11.70
CA ARG A 60 16.61 24.14 -10.99
C ARG A 60 17.60 24.89 -11.87
N THR A 61 18.38 24.16 -12.66
CA THR A 61 19.52 24.73 -13.41
C THR A 61 19.18 25.16 -14.82
N LYS A 62 18.21 24.49 -15.46
CA LYS A 62 17.87 24.66 -16.88
C LYS A 62 16.39 25.00 -17.11
N GLY A 63 15.56 25.02 -16.07
CA GLY A 63 14.12 25.22 -16.21
C GLY A 63 13.40 24.09 -16.94
N ASP A 64 13.95 22.87 -16.96
CA ASP A 64 13.39 21.71 -17.68
C ASP A 64 12.13 21.12 -17.02
N TRP A 65 11.06 21.90 -17.01
CA TRP A 65 9.76 21.50 -16.48
C TRP A 65 9.11 20.40 -17.32
N GLU A 66 9.36 20.38 -18.63
CA GLU A 66 8.80 19.37 -19.53
C GLU A 66 9.38 17.99 -19.23
N GLY A 67 10.71 17.89 -19.07
CA GLY A 67 11.37 16.64 -18.67
C GLY A 67 10.88 16.14 -17.31
N TRP A 68 10.75 17.04 -16.34
CA TRP A 68 10.16 16.72 -15.04
C TRP A 68 8.71 16.22 -15.15
N LEU A 69 7.87 16.90 -15.92
CA LEU A 69 6.46 16.53 -16.08
C LEU A 69 6.32 15.16 -16.75
N LYS A 70 7.08 14.87 -17.80
CA LYS A 70 7.10 13.56 -18.47
C LYS A 70 7.49 12.45 -17.49
N PHE A 71 8.57 12.64 -16.73
CA PHE A 71 9.02 11.69 -15.71
C PHE A 71 7.94 11.45 -14.64
N PHE A 72 7.32 12.52 -14.16
CA PHE A 72 6.29 12.46 -13.12
C PHE A 72 5.02 11.76 -13.60
N LEU A 73 4.52 12.07 -14.79
CA LEU A 73 3.34 11.45 -15.37
C LEU A 73 3.57 9.97 -15.69
N LYS A 74 4.76 9.60 -16.18
CA LYS A 74 5.16 8.20 -16.35
C LYS A 74 5.10 7.45 -15.01
N GLY A 75 5.60 8.09 -13.94
CA GLY A 75 5.51 7.56 -12.60
C GLY A 75 4.07 7.34 -12.15
N ILE A 76 3.16 8.31 -12.38
CA ILE A 76 1.73 8.17 -12.07
C ILE A 76 1.12 6.98 -12.81
N ALA A 77 1.36 6.87 -14.12
CA ALA A 77 0.82 5.78 -14.92
C ALA A 77 1.26 4.42 -14.38
N GLN A 78 2.57 4.25 -14.18
CA GLN A 78 3.13 3.00 -13.68
C GLN A 78 2.58 2.61 -12.30
N VAL A 79 2.58 3.52 -11.32
CA VAL A 79 2.07 3.18 -9.98
C VAL A 79 0.57 2.96 -9.94
N SER A 80 -0.18 3.56 -10.88
CA SER A 80 -1.62 3.30 -11.02
C SER A 80 -1.86 1.89 -11.57
N ASP A 81 -1.10 1.48 -12.58
CA ASP A 81 -1.18 0.13 -13.14
C ASP A 81 -0.79 -0.94 -12.10
N GLU A 82 0.28 -0.70 -11.34
CA GLU A 82 0.73 -1.56 -10.23
C GLU A 82 -0.35 -1.67 -9.14
N ALA A 83 -1.00 -0.57 -8.78
CA ALA A 83 -2.08 -0.57 -7.79
C ALA A 83 -3.32 -1.35 -8.27
N ILE A 84 -3.69 -1.20 -9.56
CA ILE A 84 -4.79 -1.96 -10.16
C ILE A 84 -4.46 -3.45 -10.21
N ALA A 85 -3.23 -3.82 -10.59
CA ALA A 85 -2.78 -5.20 -10.62
C ALA A 85 -2.84 -5.83 -9.21
N SER A 86 -2.28 -5.15 -8.21
CA SER A 86 -2.30 -5.60 -6.82
C SER A 86 -3.73 -5.77 -6.29
N ALA A 87 -4.64 -4.84 -6.60
CA ALA A 87 -6.03 -4.95 -6.20
C ALA A 87 -6.72 -6.18 -6.83
N LYS A 88 -6.44 -6.48 -8.10
CA LYS A 88 -6.94 -7.69 -8.77
C LYS A 88 -6.40 -8.96 -8.12
N GLU A 89 -5.11 -9.01 -7.82
CA GLU A 89 -4.48 -10.15 -7.14
C GLU A 89 -5.11 -10.39 -5.76
N ILE A 90 -5.36 -9.34 -4.98
CA ILE A 90 -6.03 -9.43 -3.68
C ILE A 90 -7.46 -9.99 -3.83
N LEU A 91 -8.20 -9.58 -4.87
CA LEU A 91 -9.55 -10.10 -5.13
C LEU A 91 -9.55 -11.58 -5.52
N VAL A 92 -8.58 -12.00 -6.34
CA VAL A 92 -8.39 -13.41 -6.71
C VAL A 92 -8.04 -14.24 -5.47
N LEU A 93 -7.05 -13.79 -4.69
CA LEU A 93 -6.67 -14.43 -3.43
C LEU A 93 -7.85 -14.57 -2.48
N ARG A 94 -8.66 -13.52 -2.32
CA ARG A 94 -9.87 -13.55 -1.49
C ARG A 94 -10.87 -14.60 -1.94
N LYS A 95 -11.09 -14.71 -3.25
CA LYS A 95 -12.00 -15.73 -3.80
C LYS A 95 -11.47 -17.15 -3.54
N GLU A 96 -10.17 -17.38 -3.75
CA GLU A 96 -9.53 -18.68 -3.55
C GLU A 96 -9.54 -19.11 -2.07
N LEU A 97 -9.17 -18.21 -1.17
CA LEU A 97 -9.17 -18.47 0.26
C LEU A 97 -10.59 -18.67 0.80
N ASN A 98 -11.57 -17.88 0.32
CA ASN A 98 -12.97 -18.10 0.67
C ASN A 98 -13.43 -19.49 0.26
N LYS A 99 -13.11 -19.96 -0.96
CA LYS A 99 -13.47 -21.33 -1.37
C LYS A 99 -12.86 -22.37 -0.44
N LEU A 100 -11.58 -22.23 -0.10
CA LEU A 100 -10.87 -23.17 0.77
C LEU A 100 -11.46 -23.21 2.19
N VAL A 101 -11.90 -22.07 2.72
CA VAL A 101 -12.43 -21.94 4.08
C VAL A 101 -13.93 -22.22 4.17
N TYR A 102 -14.76 -21.85 3.18
CA TYR A 102 -16.21 -22.06 3.25
C TYR A 102 -16.62 -23.52 3.04
N ASP A 103 -15.87 -24.28 2.24
CA ASP A 103 -16.19 -25.68 1.97
C ASP A 103 -15.86 -26.59 3.18
N ASN A 104 -14.92 -26.19 4.05
CA ASN A 104 -14.35 -27.07 5.10
C ASN A 104 -14.14 -26.40 6.47
N GLY A 105 -14.56 -25.15 6.67
CA GLY A 105 -14.28 -24.35 7.85
C GLY A 105 -15.53 -23.93 8.62
N SER A 106 -15.38 -23.73 9.93
CA SER A 106 -16.46 -23.22 10.77
C SER A 106 -16.69 -21.71 10.58
N LEU A 107 -17.78 -21.18 11.14
CA LEU A 107 -18.07 -19.73 11.15
C LEU A 107 -16.89 -18.89 11.69
N ASN A 108 -16.15 -19.42 12.66
CA ASN A 108 -14.96 -18.74 13.21
C ASN A 108 -13.80 -18.67 12.21
N HIS A 109 -13.67 -19.64 11.31
CA HIS A 109 -12.68 -19.58 10.23
C HIS A 109 -13.07 -18.50 9.22
N GLN A 110 -14.34 -18.41 8.85
CA GLN A 110 -14.84 -17.38 7.93
C GLN A 110 -14.62 -15.98 8.51
N ARG A 111 -15.02 -15.75 9.77
CA ARG A 111 -14.81 -14.48 10.48
C ARG A 111 -13.33 -14.13 10.58
N LEU A 112 -12.46 -15.09 10.90
CA LEU A 112 -11.02 -14.84 10.98
C LEU A 112 -10.44 -14.50 9.61
N LEU A 113 -10.84 -15.21 8.54
CA LEU A 113 -10.38 -14.94 7.19
C LEU A 113 -10.75 -13.53 6.74
N GLU A 114 -11.99 -13.09 6.97
CA GLU A 114 -12.41 -11.72 6.68
C GLU A 114 -11.54 -10.70 7.41
N ARG A 115 -11.24 -10.95 8.68
CA ARG A 115 -10.37 -10.09 9.48
C ARG A 115 -8.94 -10.03 8.96
N LEU A 116 -8.41 -11.12 8.41
CA LEU A 116 -7.06 -11.15 7.86
C LEU A 116 -6.88 -10.26 6.62
N PHE A 117 -7.94 -9.97 5.86
CA PHE A 117 -7.88 -9.01 4.76
C PHE A 117 -7.75 -7.55 5.24
N GLU A 118 -8.15 -7.26 6.47
CA GLU A 118 -7.95 -5.96 7.11
C GLU A 118 -6.64 -5.91 7.91
N GLN A 119 -6.32 -7.03 8.57
CA GLN A 119 -5.20 -7.16 9.48
C GLN A 119 -4.48 -8.50 9.23
N PRO A 120 -3.55 -8.55 8.26
CA PRO A 120 -2.90 -9.80 7.84
C PRO A 120 -1.92 -10.36 8.89
N ILE A 121 -1.55 -9.56 9.89
CA ILE A 121 -0.69 -9.95 11.00
C ILE A 121 -1.52 -10.00 12.28
N ILE A 122 -1.71 -11.22 12.79
CA ILE A 122 -2.53 -11.48 13.97
C ILE A 122 -1.80 -12.41 14.95
N THR A 123 -2.08 -12.24 16.24
CA THR A 123 -1.64 -13.14 17.30
C THR A 123 -2.81 -13.99 17.77
N VAL A 124 -2.52 -15.13 18.41
CA VAL A 124 -3.58 -15.99 18.97
C VAL A 124 -4.46 -15.23 19.97
N ASN A 125 -3.87 -14.38 20.81
CA ASN A 125 -4.61 -13.52 21.74
C ASN A 125 -5.59 -12.60 21.00
N ARG A 126 -5.13 -11.89 19.96
CA ARG A 126 -5.99 -11.01 19.16
C ARG A 126 -7.10 -11.77 18.43
N ALA A 127 -6.81 -12.97 17.92
CA ALA A 127 -7.83 -13.80 17.30
C ALA A 127 -8.88 -14.28 18.33
N SER A 128 -8.45 -14.62 19.55
CA SER A 128 -9.33 -14.99 20.66
C SER A 128 -10.27 -13.86 21.04
N GLU A 129 -9.73 -12.64 21.19
CA GLU A 129 -10.49 -11.43 21.50
C GLU A 129 -11.48 -11.09 20.38
N PHE A 130 -11.02 -11.06 19.13
CA PHE A 130 -11.85 -10.69 17.98
C PHE A 130 -12.99 -11.69 17.72
N LEU A 131 -12.72 -12.98 17.86
CA LEU A 131 -13.71 -14.03 17.61
C LEU A 131 -14.63 -14.27 18.81
N GLU A 132 -14.30 -13.71 19.98
CA GLU A 132 -14.99 -13.95 21.26
C GLU A 132 -15.01 -15.43 21.66
N ILE A 133 -13.86 -16.10 21.50
CA ILE A 133 -13.68 -17.53 21.80
C ILE A 133 -12.52 -17.74 22.75
N SER A 134 -12.43 -18.93 23.35
CA SER A 134 -11.31 -19.30 24.21
C SER A 134 -9.99 -19.37 23.44
N TYR A 135 -8.89 -19.03 24.10
CA TYR A 135 -7.54 -19.09 23.53
C TYR A 135 -7.22 -20.44 22.86
N PRO A 136 -7.51 -21.62 23.46
CA PRO A 136 -7.27 -22.90 22.81
C PRO A 136 -8.08 -23.10 21.52
N THR A 137 -9.27 -22.50 21.42
CA THR A 137 -10.09 -22.56 20.21
C THR A 137 -9.53 -21.65 19.12
N ALA A 138 -9.14 -20.42 19.47
CA ALA A 138 -8.46 -19.52 18.54
C ALA A 138 -7.15 -20.11 18.01
N LYS A 139 -6.37 -20.75 18.89
CA LYS A 139 -5.13 -21.43 18.51
C LYS A 139 -5.39 -22.52 17.47
N ARG A 140 -6.40 -23.36 17.68
CA ARG A 140 -6.77 -24.41 16.70
C ARG A 140 -7.14 -23.84 15.33
N VAL A 141 -7.88 -22.72 15.29
CA VAL A 141 -8.24 -22.06 14.01
C VAL A 141 -6.98 -21.53 13.31
N ILE A 142 -6.06 -20.91 14.05
CA ILE A 142 -4.79 -20.41 13.50
C ILE A 142 -3.91 -21.57 13.02
N ASP A 143 -3.78 -22.64 13.81
CA ASP A 143 -2.99 -23.81 13.45
C ASP A 143 -3.56 -24.48 12.17
N ASP A 144 -4.89 -24.55 12.03
CA ASP A 144 -5.55 -25.02 10.81
C ASP A 144 -5.22 -24.11 9.60
N PHE A 145 -5.28 -22.79 9.78
CA PHE A 145 -4.87 -21.83 8.74
C PHE A 145 -3.40 -21.98 8.33
N CYS A 146 -2.51 -22.25 9.29
CA CYS A 146 -1.11 -22.58 9.00
C CYS A 146 -0.98 -23.88 8.22
N SER A 147 -1.73 -24.93 8.60
CA SER A 147 -1.72 -26.22 7.89
C SER A 147 -2.20 -26.12 6.44
N LYS A 148 -3.13 -25.19 6.17
CA LYS A 148 -3.68 -24.87 4.86
C LYS A 148 -2.83 -23.87 4.07
N GLY A 149 -1.72 -23.39 4.64
CA GLY A 149 -0.83 -22.40 4.01
C GLY A 149 -1.41 -20.98 3.91
N ILE A 150 -2.52 -20.69 4.60
CA ILE A 150 -3.14 -19.35 4.64
C ILE A 150 -2.30 -18.41 5.51
N LEU A 151 -1.80 -18.94 6.63
CA LEU A 151 -0.89 -18.25 7.55
C LEU A 151 0.45 -18.96 7.61
N LYS A 152 1.47 -18.24 8.08
CA LYS A 152 2.80 -18.78 8.38
C LYS A 152 3.23 -18.27 9.75
N SER A 153 3.66 -19.19 10.60
CA SER A 153 4.25 -18.94 11.93
C SER A 153 5.68 -18.43 11.84
#